data_AF-A0A946MXL5-F1
#
_entry.id   AF-A0A946MXL5-F1
#
_cell.length_a   1.000
_cell.length_b   1.000
_cell.length_c   1.000
_cell.angle_alpha   90.00
_cell.angle_beta   90.00
_cell.angle_gamma   90.00
#
_symmetry.space_group_name_H-M   'P 1'
#
loop_
_entity.id
_entity.type
_entity.pdbx_description
1 polymer ?
#
loop_
_entity_poly.entity_id
_entity_poly.type
_entity_poly.pdbx_seq_one_letter_code
_entity_poly.pdbx_strand_id
1 'polypeptide(L)'
;MAYSGLSGAGNGTALNDEIKMFHNADHAQITSRQIIQIDPINLPNFGLSLDVYDFSSGYISLAIRLPAPFAKNLRKHHLLRMDYALKVRKSLSIFARLNIENGPNTTEISVQFPDNCENGILKFDLSSLKFTERRIKNIWVDLIFEAPAMNKITLEDIIFSRHPRAKL
;
A
#
# COMPACT_ATOMS: atom_id res chain seq x y z
N MET A 1 -22.95 15.74 -2.32
CA MET A 1 -22.05 15.11 -3.31
C MET A 1 -22.00 13.63 -2.99
N ALA A 2 -22.22 12.76 -3.98
CA ALA A 2 -22.16 11.31 -3.77
C ALA A 2 -20.68 10.92 -3.64
N TYR A 3 -20.27 10.46 -2.46
CA TYR A 3 -18.93 9.95 -2.23
C TYR A 3 -18.91 8.48 -2.67
N SER A 4 -17.94 8.11 -3.50
CA SER A 4 -17.76 6.72 -3.96
C SER A 4 -17.53 5.83 -2.74
N GLY A 5 -18.49 4.96 -2.48
CA GLY A 5 -18.45 3.97 -1.43
C GLY A 5 -18.73 2.61 -2.05
N LEU A 6 -17.81 1.66 -1.86
CA LEU A 6 -18.01 0.27 -2.30
C LEU A 6 -18.36 -0.54 -1.06
N SER A 7 -19.54 -1.15 -1.07
CA SER A 7 -19.98 -2.12 -0.08
C SER A 7 -19.86 -3.53 -0.67
N GLY A 8 -19.21 -4.45 0.04
CA GLY A 8 -18.99 -5.82 -0.44
C GLY A 8 -17.89 -5.90 -1.52
N ALA A 9 -16.83 -5.10 -1.38
CA ALA A 9 -15.72 -5.11 -2.32
C ALA A 9 -15.01 -6.48 -2.29
N GLY A 10 -15.20 -7.27 -3.36
CA GLY A 10 -14.60 -8.58 -3.53
C GLY A 10 -13.12 -8.51 -3.93
N ASN A 11 -12.50 -9.68 -4.08
CA ASN A 11 -11.10 -9.79 -4.47
C ASN A 11 -10.82 -9.16 -5.85
N GLY A 12 -9.82 -8.27 -5.93
CA GLY A 12 -9.43 -7.56 -7.15
C GLY A 12 -10.25 -6.32 -7.47
N THR A 13 -11.08 -5.85 -6.55
CA THR A 13 -11.90 -4.64 -6.72
C THR A 13 -11.03 -3.41 -6.92
N ALA A 14 -11.27 -2.65 -7.99
CA ALA A 14 -10.64 -1.35 -8.18
C ALA A 14 -11.33 -0.30 -7.28
N LEU A 15 -10.56 0.38 -6.43
CA LEU A 15 -11.06 1.49 -5.62
C LEU A 15 -10.98 2.81 -6.41
N ASN A 16 -9.94 2.95 -7.24
CA ASN A 16 -9.77 3.99 -8.24
C ASN A 16 -8.80 3.50 -9.34
N ASP A 17 -8.29 4.41 -10.19
CA ASP A 17 -7.37 4.08 -11.30
C ASP A 17 -5.96 3.61 -10.87
N GLU A 18 -5.63 3.76 -9.58
CA GLU A 18 -4.28 3.50 -9.05
C GLU A 18 -4.27 2.43 -7.95
N ILE A 19 -5.39 2.24 -7.27
CA ILE A 19 -5.52 1.38 -6.10
C ILE A 19 -6.52 0.27 -6.39
N LYS A 20 -6.06 -0.97 -6.22
CA LYS A 20 -6.92 -2.15 -6.19
C LYS A 20 -6.86 -2.80 -4.80
N MET A 21 -7.98 -3.35 -4.36
CA MET A 21 -8.07 -4.13 -3.14
C MET A 21 -8.16 -5.62 -3.47
N PHE A 22 -7.34 -6.41 -2.80
CA PHE A 22 -7.34 -7.87 -2.86
C PHE A 22 -7.58 -8.44 -1.46
N HIS A 23 -8.19 -9.61 -1.38
CA HIS A 23 -8.28 -10.39 -0.15
C HIS A 23 -8.42 -11.87 -0.49
N ASN A 24 -8.08 -12.74 0.46
CA ASN A 24 -8.18 -14.19 0.32
C ASN A 24 -9.16 -14.84 1.31
N ALA A 25 -9.94 -14.05 2.05
CA ALA A 25 -11.00 -14.56 2.91
C ALA A 25 -12.14 -15.20 2.09
N ASP A 26 -12.64 -16.35 2.56
CA ASP A 26 -13.84 -17.01 2.05
C ASP A 26 -15.09 -16.13 2.25
N HIS A 27 -15.14 -15.42 3.39
CA HIS A 27 -16.19 -14.48 3.73
C HIS A 27 -15.57 -13.16 4.20
N ALA A 28 -15.99 -12.06 3.58
CA ALA A 28 -15.52 -10.72 3.91
C ALA A 28 -16.65 -9.68 3.79
N GLN A 29 -16.82 -8.88 4.84
CA GLN A 29 -17.69 -7.71 4.85
C GLN A 29 -16.82 -6.46 4.99
N ILE A 30 -16.48 -5.88 3.84
CA ILE A 30 -15.59 -4.72 3.74
C ILE A 30 -16.37 -3.57 3.11
N THR A 31 -16.30 -2.39 3.73
CA THR A 31 -16.74 -1.13 3.14
C THR A 31 -15.52 -0.24 2.90
N SER A 32 -15.37 0.25 1.67
CA SER A 32 -14.36 1.23 1.30
C SER A 32 -15.02 2.57 1.01
N ARG A 33 -14.47 3.66 1.55
CA ARG A 33 -14.94 5.03 1.28
C ARG A 33 -13.80 6.03 1.30
N GLN A 34 -13.94 7.07 0.47
CA GLN A 34 -13.17 8.29 0.65
C GLN A 34 -13.75 9.08 1.82
N ILE A 35 -12.90 9.58 2.70
CA ILE A 35 -13.28 10.42 3.85
C ILE A 35 -12.66 11.81 3.72
N ILE A 36 -13.32 12.81 4.30
CA ILE A 36 -12.74 14.14 4.50
C ILE A 36 -11.94 14.08 5.80
N GLN A 37 -10.71 14.59 5.77
CA GLN A 37 -9.84 14.66 6.94
C GLN A 37 -10.15 15.97 7.69
N ILE A 38 -10.55 15.87 8.96
CA ILE A 38 -10.85 17.03 9.80
C ILE A 38 -9.53 17.47 10.44
N ASP A 39 -9.16 18.74 10.24
CA ASP A 39 -7.89 19.34 10.66
C ASP A 39 -6.62 18.73 10.03
N PRO A 40 -6.49 18.75 8.69
CA PRO A 40 -5.32 18.22 8.01
C PRO A 40 -4.13 19.19 8.17
N ILE A 41 -3.40 19.12 9.29
CA ILE A 41 -2.10 19.78 9.38
C ILE A 41 -1.10 18.97 8.55
N ASN A 42 -0.70 19.52 7.40
CA ASN A 42 0.22 18.89 6.44
C ASN A 42 -0.25 17.55 5.85
N LEU A 43 -1.56 17.30 5.81
CA LEU A 43 -2.16 16.14 5.17
C LEU A 43 -3.04 16.55 3.98
N PRO A 44 -3.31 15.65 3.02
CA PRO A 44 -4.32 15.88 1.99
C PRO A 44 -5.72 16.08 2.60
N ASN A 45 -6.63 16.73 1.86
CA ASN A 45 -8.01 16.94 2.33
C ASN A 45 -8.83 15.64 2.40
N PHE A 46 -8.39 14.59 1.73
CA PHE A 46 -9.10 13.33 1.62
C PHE A 46 -8.20 12.15 1.97
N GLY A 47 -8.77 11.18 2.68
CA GLY A 47 -8.14 9.90 2.98
C GLY A 47 -9.00 8.72 2.52
N LEU A 48 -8.45 7.51 2.60
CA LEU A 48 -9.14 6.26 2.33
C LEU A 48 -9.46 5.55 3.65
N SER A 49 -10.73 5.19 3.86
CA SER A 49 -11.17 4.39 5.00
C SER A 49 -11.65 3.03 4.54
N LEU A 50 -11.15 1.98 5.17
CA LEU A 50 -11.68 0.62 5.10
C LEU A 50 -12.29 0.26 6.45
N ASP A 51 -13.59 0.03 6.48
CA ASP A 51 -14.26 -0.60 7.62
C ASP A 51 -14.43 -2.09 7.33
N VAL A 52 -13.82 -2.92 8.17
CA VAL A 52 -13.87 -4.38 8.09
C VAL A 52 -14.71 -4.88 9.25
N TYR A 53 -15.85 -5.49 8.94
CA TYR A 53 -16.77 -6.02 9.93
C TYR A 53 -16.45 -7.49 10.17
N ASP A 54 -16.95 -8.36 9.30
CA ASP A 54 -16.66 -9.79 9.32
C ASP A 54 -15.55 -10.13 8.32
N PHE A 55 -14.63 -11.01 8.72
CA PHE A 55 -13.50 -11.43 7.90
C PHE A 55 -12.98 -12.79 8.40
N SER A 56 -13.15 -13.84 7.60
CA SER A 56 -12.96 -15.23 8.06
C SER A 56 -11.51 -15.56 8.43
N SER A 57 -10.55 -15.22 7.56
CA SER A 57 -9.11 -15.46 7.75
C SER A 57 -8.29 -14.80 6.63
N GLY A 58 -6.97 -14.70 6.82
CA GLY A 58 -6.05 -14.21 5.80
C GLY A 58 -5.81 -12.70 5.87
N TYR A 59 -5.74 -12.03 4.73
CA TYR A 59 -5.32 -10.63 4.64
C TYR A 59 -6.17 -9.79 3.68
N ILE A 60 -6.13 -8.48 3.90
CA ILE A 60 -6.51 -7.48 2.89
C ILE A 60 -5.23 -6.84 2.35
N SER A 61 -5.12 -6.69 1.03
CA SER A 61 -4.02 -6.00 0.37
C SER A 61 -4.54 -4.83 -0.46
N LEU A 62 -4.02 -3.63 -0.20
CA LEU A 62 -4.18 -2.48 -1.09
C LEU A 62 -2.98 -2.40 -2.01
N ALA A 63 -3.16 -2.77 -3.27
CA ALA A 63 -2.14 -2.67 -4.31
C ALA A 63 -2.17 -1.25 -4.91
N ILE A 64 -1.15 -0.46 -4.59
CA ILE A 64 -0.98 0.94 -5.00
C ILE A 64 0.03 1.01 -6.13
N ARG A 65 -0.43 1.29 -7.35
CA ARG A 65 0.41 1.42 -8.53
C ARG A 65 1.27 2.67 -8.44
N LEU A 66 2.59 2.52 -8.63
CA LEU A 66 3.48 3.68 -8.77
C LEU A 66 3.44 4.18 -10.22
N PRO A 67 3.43 5.51 -10.44
CA PRO A 67 3.29 6.06 -11.78
C PRO A 67 4.54 5.77 -12.63
N ALA A 68 4.38 5.66 -13.96
CA ALA A 68 5.46 5.29 -14.87
C ALA A 68 6.76 6.12 -14.74
N PRO A 69 6.72 7.45 -14.45
CA PRO A 69 7.92 8.22 -14.16
C PRO A 69 8.75 7.70 -12.98
N PHE A 70 8.12 7.04 -12.01
CA PHE A 70 8.79 6.45 -10.86
C PHE A 70 9.67 5.25 -11.25
N ALA A 71 9.16 4.43 -12.18
CA ALA A 71 9.88 3.27 -12.73
C ALA A 71 11.04 3.70 -13.66
N LYS A 72 10.92 4.85 -14.31
CA LYS A 72 11.95 5.36 -15.22
C LYS A 72 13.28 5.53 -14.50
N ASN A 73 14.33 4.93 -15.07
CA ASN A 73 15.69 4.94 -14.53
C ASN A 73 15.79 4.40 -13.08
N LEU A 74 14.90 3.50 -12.66
CA LEU A 74 15.09 2.81 -11.38
C LEU A 74 16.32 1.90 -11.46
N ARG A 75 17.17 1.94 -10.45
CA ARG A 75 18.47 1.25 -10.39
C ARG A 75 18.60 0.55 -9.06
N LYS A 76 19.42 -0.51 -9.01
CA LYS A 76 19.63 -1.29 -7.78
C LYS A 76 20.25 -0.51 -6.61
N HIS A 77 20.97 0.57 -6.91
CA HIS A 77 21.54 1.43 -5.88
C HIS A 77 20.56 2.50 -5.38
N HIS A 78 19.32 2.53 -5.87
CA HIS A 78 18.32 3.42 -5.30
C HIS A 78 17.72 2.80 -4.03
N LEU A 79 17.41 3.67 -3.08
CA LEU A 79 16.54 3.40 -1.95
C LEU A 79 15.16 3.96 -2.28
N LEU A 80 14.13 3.13 -2.15
CA LEU A 80 12.76 3.58 -2.23
C LEU A 80 12.29 3.93 -0.83
N ARG A 81 11.77 5.13 -0.63
CA ARG A 81 11.21 5.61 0.63
C ARG A 81 9.70 5.76 0.47
N MET A 82 8.96 5.26 1.46
CA MET A 82 7.53 5.42 1.59
C MET A 82 7.25 6.12 2.91
N ASP A 83 6.82 7.37 2.84
CA ASP A 83 6.25 8.10 3.96
C ASP A 83 4.76 7.77 4.01
N TYR A 84 4.23 7.50 5.19
CA TYR A 84 2.82 7.13 5.35
C TYR A 84 2.21 7.84 6.55
N ALA A 85 0.90 8.09 6.46
CA ALA A 85 0.02 8.43 7.56
C ALA A 85 -1.11 7.42 7.59
N LEU A 86 -1.11 6.54 8.60
CA LEU A 86 -1.96 5.36 8.68
C LEU A 86 -2.48 5.21 10.11
N LYS A 87 -3.78 4.97 10.26
CA LYS A 87 -4.43 4.71 11.55
C LYS A 87 -5.20 3.41 11.51
N VAL A 88 -5.09 2.62 12.57
CA VAL A 88 -5.81 1.36 12.74
C VAL A 88 -6.52 1.36 14.07
N ARG A 89 -7.77 0.91 14.10
CA ARG A 89 -8.58 0.91 15.35
C ARG A 89 -8.11 -0.16 16.33
N LYS A 90 -7.75 -1.34 15.83
CA LYS A 90 -7.17 -2.44 16.61
C LYS A 90 -5.79 -2.73 16.03
N SER A 91 -4.82 -3.00 16.91
CA SER A 91 -3.48 -3.42 16.47
C SER A 91 -3.56 -4.71 15.65
N LEU A 92 -2.80 -4.75 14.57
CA LEU A 92 -2.66 -5.88 13.66
C LEU A 92 -1.29 -5.82 12.97
N SER A 93 -0.83 -6.94 12.42
CA SER A 93 0.40 -6.95 11.63
C SER A 93 0.14 -6.32 10.26
N ILE A 94 1.02 -5.39 9.88
CA ILE A 94 0.95 -4.66 8.62
C ILE A 94 2.30 -4.79 7.91
N PHE A 95 2.26 -5.05 6.61
CA PHE A 95 3.43 -5.15 5.76
C PHE A 95 3.28 -4.25 4.54
N ALA A 96 4.38 -3.64 4.09
CA ALA A 96 4.46 -3.06 2.76
C ALA A 96 5.32 -3.98 1.90
N ARG A 97 4.80 -4.43 0.76
CA ARG A 97 5.56 -5.22 -0.21
C ARG A 97 5.74 -4.42 -1.49
N LEU A 98 6.98 -4.10 -1.82
CA LEU A 98 7.32 -3.53 -3.11
C LEU A 98 7.42 -4.64 -4.14
N ASN A 99 6.68 -4.50 -5.24
CA ASN A 99 6.70 -5.41 -6.37
C ASN A 99 7.25 -4.69 -7.60
N ILE A 100 8.20 -5.34 -8.28
CA ILE A 100 8.80 -4.85 -9.53
C ILE A 100 8.57 -5.93 -10.60
N GLU A 101 7.63 -5.67 -11.51
CA GLU A 101 7.44 -6.51 -12.68
C GLU A 101 8.58 -6.27 -13.67
N ASN A 102 9.31 -7.34 -13.97
CA ASN A 102 10.52 -7.33 -14.77
C ASN A 102 10.45 -8.44 -15.85
N GLY A 103 9.82 -8.12 -16.98
CA GLY A 103 9.57 -9.10 -18.05
C GLY A 103 8.39 -10.03 -17.74
N PRO A 104 8.55 -11.37 -17.70
CA PRO A 104 7.52 -12.31 -17.28
C PRO A 104 7.51 -12.57 -15.76
N ASN A 105 8.51 -12.05 -15.04
CA ASN A 105 8.72 -12.32 -13.62
C ASN A 105 8.45 -11.06 -12.79
N THR A 106 8.02 -11.25 -11.54
CA THR A 106 7.95 -10.19 -10.54
C THR A 106 9.00 -10.44 -9.47
N THR A 107 9.75 -9.41 -9.09
CA THR A 107 10.63 -9.44 -7.92
C THR A 107 10.00 -8.62 -6.81
N GLU A 108 10.05 -9.14 -5.59
CA GLU A 108 9.40 -8.52 -4.43
C GLU A 108 10.37 -8.35 -3.25
N ILE A 109 10.10 -7.34 -2.43
CA ILE A 109 10.72 -7.15 -1.11
C ILE A 109 9.66 -6.61 -0.14
N SER A 110 9.58 -7.21 1.03
CA SER A 110 8.61 -6.85 2.07
C SER A 110 9.30 -6.20 3.26
N VAL A 111 8.64 -5.20 3.84
CA VAL A 111 9.04 -4.53 5.07
C VAL A 111 7.83 -4.52 6.01
N GLN A 112 8.03 -4.95 7.25
CA GLN A 112 6.99 -4.90 8.27
C GLN A 112 6.90 -3.47 8.84
N PHE A 113 5.68 -3.00 9.11
CA PHE A 113 5.46 -1.76 9.84
C PHE A 113 5.86 -1.94 11.32
N PRO A 114 6.30 -0.87 12.01
CA PRO A 114 6.45 -0.90 13.46
C PRO A 114 5.11 -1.12 14.16
N ASP A 115 5.13 -1.66 15.39
CA ASP A 115 3.93 -1.98 16.18
C ASP A 115 3.01 -0.77 16.41
N ASN A 116 3.59 0.43 16.52
CA ASN A 116 2.87 1.69 16.43
C ASN A 116 3.01 2.26 15.01
N CYS A 117 2.09 1.88 14.13
CA CYS A 117 2.10 2.27 12.73
C CYS A 117 1.53 3.69 12.49
N GLU A 118 1.37 4.51 13.52
CA GLU A 118 0.85 5.87 13.37
C GLU A 118 1.92 6.82 12.82
N ASN A 119 1.87 7.01 11.51
CA ASN A 119 2.79 7.83 10.73
C ASN A 119 4.23 7.31 10.75
N GLY A 120 4.92 7.40 9.63
CA GLY A 120 6.31 6.98 9.62
C GLY A 120 6.90 6.84 8.24
N ILE A 121 8.04 6.15 8.21
CA ILE A 121 8.85 5.97 7.03
C ILE A 121 9.25 4.52 6.92
N LEU A 122 8.90 3.88 5.81
CA LEU A 122 9.48 2.61 5.39
C LEU A 122 10.48 2.84 4.26
N LYS A 123 11.50 1.99 4.20
CA LYS A 123 12.54 2.04 3.18
C LYS A 123 12.75 0.66 2.57
N PHE A 124 12.75 0.59 1.24
CA PHE A 124 13.06 -0.61 0.48
C PHE A 124 14.45 -0.48 -0.13
N ASP A 125 15.34 -1.39 0.26
CA ASP A 125 16.67 -1.52 -0.30
C ASP A 125 16.64 -2.41 -1.54
N LEU A 126 16.92 -1.82 -2.71
CA LEU A 126 16.85 -2.54 -3.99
C LEU A 126 18.12 -3.31 -4.33
N SER A 127 19.17 -3.21 -3.51
CA SER A 127 20.49 -3.79 -3.81
C SER A 127 20.48 -5.32 -3.88
N SER A 128 19.65 -5.96 -3.05
CA SER A 128 19.47 -7.41 -3.02
C SER A 128 18.56 -7.94 -4.14
N LEU A 129 17.78 -7.07 -4.78
CA LEU A 129 16.79 -7.48 -5.77
C LEU A 129 17.43 -7.85 -7.12
N LYS A 130 16.85 -8.85 -7.77
CA LYS A 130 17.28 -9.35 -9.08
C LYS A 130 16.36 -8.85 -10.20
N PHE A 131 16.55 -7.60 -10.61
CA PHE A 131 15.86 -7.05 -11.78
C PHE A 131 16.80 -6.41 -12.82
N THR A 132 16.30 -6.25 -14.04
CA THR A 132 16.97 -5.58 -15.15
C THR A 132 16.26 -4.26 -15.44
N GLU A 133 16.96 -3.13 -15.28
CA GLU A 133 16.37 -1.78 -15.33
C GLU A 133 15.52 -1.53 -16.59
N ARG A 134 16.01 -1.98 -17.76
CA ARG A 134 15.33 -1.80 -19.05
C ARG A 134 14.09 -2.67 -19.24
N ARG A 135 13.88 -3.67 -18.39
CA ARG A 135 12.78 -4.64 -18.49
C ARG A 135 11.70 -4.41 -17.43
N ILE A 136 11.85 -3.37 -16.61
CA ILE A 136 10.80 -2.94 -15.67
C ILE A 136 9.58 -2.50 -16.46
N LYS A 137 8.44 -3.13 -16.20
CA LYS A 137 7.16 -2.80 -16.82
C LYS A 137 6.26 -2.02 -15.88
N ASN A 138 6.09 -2.54 -14.66
CA ASN A 138 5.23 -1.98 -13.63
C ASN A 138 5.92 -2.06 -12.27
N ILE A 139 5.54 -1.12 -11.40
CA ILE A 139 5.94 -1.12 -9.99
C ILE A 139 4.70 -0.77 -9.17
N TRP A 140 4.48 -1.50 -8.09
CA TRP A 140 3.42 -1.20 -7.13
C TRP A 140 3.84 -1.61 -5.73
N VAL A 141 3.17 -1.04 -4.74
CA VAL A 141 3.32 -1.43 -3.34
C VAL A 141 2.01 -2.03 -2.86
N ASP A 142 2.07 -3.22 -2.29
CA ASP A 142 0.95 -3.80 -1.55
C ASP A 142 1.06 -3.36 -0.09
N LEU A 143 0.04 -2.68 0.43
CA LEU A 143 -0.16 -2.55 1.88
C LEU A 143 -1.01 -3.72 2.35
N ILE A 144 -0.42 -4.62 3.12
CA ILE A 144 -1.00 -5.90 3.54
C ILE A 144 -1.37 -5.81 5.01
N PHE A 145 -2.63 -6.07 5.33
CA PHE A 145 -3.23 -6.04 6.65
C PHE A 145 -3.66 -7.46 7.02
N GLU A 146 -2.96 -8.07 7.99
CA GLU A 146 -3.23 -9.45 8.41
C GLU A 146 -4.41 -9.52 9.39
N ALA A 147 -5.29 -10.49 9.18
CA ALA A 147 -6.48 -10.77 9.98
C ALA A 147 -7.26 -9.50 10.43
N PRO A 148 -7.71 -8.62 9.51
CA PRO A 148 -8.25 -7.31 9.84
C PRO A 148 -9.70 -7.32 10.36
N ALA A 149 -10.19 -8.44 10.89
CA ALA A 149 -11.57 -8.59 11.36
C ALA A 149 -11.95 -7.54 12.42
N MET A 150 -13.16 -6.99 12.31
CA MET A 150 -13.70 -5.99 13.24
C MET A 150 -12.75 -4.79 13.46
N ASN A 151 -12.14 -4.30 12.37
CA ASN A 151 -11.15 -3.24 12.38
C ASN A 151 -11.54 -2.09 11.45
N LYS A 152 -11.00 -0.91 11.72
CA LYS A 152 -11.08 0.26 10.83
C LYS A 152 -9.66 0.68 10.49
N ILE A 153 -9.34 0.68 9.21
CA ILE A 153 -8.05 1.11 8.66
C ILE A 153 -8.29 2.43 7.95
N THR A 154 -7.49 3.44 8.26
CA THR A 154 -7.55 4.76 7.62
C THR A 154 -6.18 5.10 7.08
N LEU A 155 -6.05 5.16 5.76
CA LEU A 155 -4.87 5.66 5.06
C LEU A 155 -5.09 7.14 4.78
N GLU A 156 -4.38 7.99 5.50
CA GLU A 156 -4.55 9.44 5.48
C GLU A 156 -3.66 10.11 4.42
N ASP A 157 -2.45 9.58 4.24
CA ASP A 157 -1.51 10.01 3.21
C ASP A 157 -0.48 8.91 2.91
N ILE A 158 0.04 8.91 1.69
CA ILE A 158 1.18 8.08 1.29
C ILE A 158 2.01 8.79 0.24
N ILE A 159 3.31 8.91 0.50
CA ILE A 159 4.25 9.60 -0.39
C ILE A 159 5.38 8.64 -0.71
N PHE A 160 5.64 8.46 -2.01
CA PHE A 160 6.75 7.67 -2.50
C PHE A 160 7.86 8.57 -3.01
N SER A 161 9.08 8.31 -2.55
CA SER A 161 10.28 8.99 -3.01
C SER A 161 11.41 8.00 -3.28
N ARG A 162 12.39 8.44 -4.06
CA ARG A 162 13.53 7.63 -4.49
C ARG A 162 14.80 8.42 -4.31
N HIS A 163 15.79 7.82 -3.66
CA HIS A 163 17.09 8.44 -3.41
C HIS A 163 18.23 7.52 -3.82
N PRO A 164 19.36 8.03 -4.33
CA PRO A 164 20.59 7.26 -4.41
C PRO A 164 21.01 6.77 -3.01
N ARG A 165 21.39 5.50 -2.90
CA ARG A 165 22.05 4.97 -1.70
C ARG A 165 23.42 5.65 -1.57
N ALA A 166 23.79 6.01 -0.34
CA ALA A 166 25.14 6.48 -0.05
C ALA A 166 26.16 5.39 -0.44
N LYS A 167 27.27 5.81 -1.07
CA LYS A 167 28.42 4.92 -1.30
C LYS A 167 29.20 4.83 0.01
N LEU A 168 29.40 3.62 0.50
CA LEU A 168 30.44 3.32 1.50
C LEU A 168 31.79 3.26 0.78
#